data_AF-X1CU09-F1
#
_entry.id   AF-X1CU09-F1
#
_cell.length_a   1.000
_cell.length_b   1.000
_cell.length_c   1.000
_cell.angle_alpha   90.00
_cell.angle_beta   90.00
_cell.angle_gamma   90.00
#
_symmetry.space_group_name_H-M   'P 1'
#
loop_
_entity.id
_entity.type
_entity.pdbx_description
1 polymer ?
#
loop_
_entity_poly.entity_id
_entity_poly.type
_entity_poly.pdbx_seq_one_letter_code
_entity_poly.pdbx_strand_id
1 'polypeptide(L)'
;MESKKCQIVLVGHLPGKLILSIDKETLNKIIFITEKETLSGTTEAKKALDFLIKYYKKRMVEVESANFSFQEQIKSIAELVYKIIQEKLLGFSDITVNVLLIQFGIFCFPKKLHLN
;
A
#
# COMPACT_ATOMS: atom_id res chain seq x y z
N MET A 1 -15.70 6.00 19.59
CA MET A 1 -14.31 5.57 19.40
C MET A 1 -13.80 6.19 18.13
N GLU A 2 -12.63 6.83 18.14
CA GLU A 2 -12.00 7.31 16.91
C GLU A 2 -11.70 6.09 16.01
N SER A 3 -12.13 6.17 14.75
CA SER A 3 -11.88 5.12 13.76
C SER A 3 -10.37 5.02 13.52
N LYS A 4 -9.79 3.84 13.78
CA LYS A 4 -8.40 3.57 13.40
C LYS A 4 -8.33 3.30 11.90
N LYS A 5 -7.56 4.12 11.19
CA LYS A 5 -7.40 4.09 9.73
C LYS A 5 -6.11 3.40 9.33
N CYS A 6 -6.23 2.39 8.47
CA CYS A 6 -5.10 1.70 7.86
C CYS A 6 -5.18 1.85 6.33
N GLN A 7 -4.05 2.14 5.69
CA GLN A 7 -3.97 2.13 4.23
C GLN A 7 -2.96 1.10 3.75
N ILE A 8 -3.40 0.20 2.88
CA ILE A 8 -2.54 -0.77 2.20
C ILE A 8 -2.18 -0.20 0.84
N VAL A 9 -0.89 -0.11 0.49
CA VAL A 9 -0.42 0.61 -0.69
C VAL A 9 0.51 -0.27 -1.50
N LEU A 10 0.19 -0.51 -2.78
CA LEU A 10 1.15 -1.12 -3.71
C LEU A 10 2.22 -0.09 -4.10
N VAL A 11 3.50 -0.43 -3.91
CA VAL A 11 4.62 0.46 -4.15
C VAL A 11 5.19 0.24 -5.55
N GLY A 12 5.06 1.28 -6.38
CA GLY A 12 5.77 1.41 -7.65
C GLY A 12 7.01 2.30 -7.55
N HIS A 13 7.55 2.71 -8.70
CA HIS A 13 8.81 3.47 -8.80
C HIS A 13 8.67 5.00 -8.56
N LEU A 14 7.46 5.55 -8.41
CA LEU A 14 7.22 7.00 -8.22
C LEU A 14 6.68 7.32 -6.81
N PRO A 15 7.55 7.46 -5.79
CA PRO A 15 7.11 7.69 -4.41
C PRO A 15 6.35 9.00 -4.22
N GLY A 16 6.65 10.05 -5.00
CA GLY A 16 5.95 11.33 -4.90
C GLY A 16 4.45 11.25 -5.21
N LYS A 17 4.05 10.45 -6.21
CA LYS A 17 2.62 10.22 -6.52
C LYS A 17 1.91 9.45 -5.42
N LEU A 18 2.61 8.50 -4.78
CA LEU A 18 2.07 7.75 -3.65
C LEU A 18 1.87 8.67 -2.44
N ILE A 19 2.82 9.55 -2.13
CA ILE A 19 2.65 10.54 -1.05
C ILE A 19 1.41 11.40 -1.27
N LEU A 20 1.25 11.99 -2.47
CA LEU A 20 0.07 12.80 -2.79
C LEU A 20 -1.25 12.03 -2.70
N SER A 21 -1.23 10.70 -2.88
CA SER A 21 -2.41 9.85 -2.78
C SER A 21 -2.73 9.48 -1.32
N ILE A 22 -1.70 9.18 -0.53
CA ILE A 22 -1.79 8.77 0.87
C ILE A 22 -2.13 9.96 1.78
N ASP A 23 -1.46 11.10 1.59
CA ASP A 23 -1.60 12.31 2.42
C ASP A 23 -2.98 12.99 2.32
N LYS A 24 -3.89 12.47 1.48
CA LYS A 24 -5.29 12.92 1.43
C LYS A 24 -6.08 12.61 2.70
N GLU A 25 -5.57 11.70 3.53
CA GLU A 25 -6.21 11.28 4.76
C GLU A 25 -5.22 11.19 5.92
N THR A 26 -5.69 11.46 7.13
CA THR A 26 -4.94 11.18 8.35
C THR A 26 -5.01 9.68 8.63
N LEU A 27 -3.85 9.02 8.73
CA LEU A 27 -3.74 7.56 8.88
C LEU A 27 -3.04 7.21 10.18
N ASN A 28 -3.46 6.10 10.79
CA ASN A 28 -2.76 5.51 11.94
C ASN A 28 -1.68 4.54 11.48
N LYS A 29 -1.95 3.76 10.43
CA LYS A 29 -1.04 2.74 9.90
C LYS A 29 -1.01 2.76 8.37
N ILE A 30 0.16 2.48 7.81
CA ILE A 30 0.36 2.21 6.38
C ILE A 30 1.07 0.87 6.22
N ILE A 31 0.56 0.04 5.31
CA ILE A 31 1.18 -1.22 4.92
C ILE A 31 1.62 -1.11 3.46
N PHE A 32 2.94 -1.08 3.25
CA PHE A 32 3.49 -1.06 1.90
C PHE A 32 3.65 -2.47 1.34
N ILE A 33 3.09 -2.71 0.16
CA ILE A 33 3.21 -3.96 -0.56
C ILE A 33 4.19 -3.77 -1.72
N THR A 34 5.23 -4.59 -1.74
CA THR A 34 6.16 -4.69 -2.87
C THR A 34 6.08 -6.06 -3.52
N GLU A 35 6.52 -6.15 -4.77
CA GLU A 35 6.65 -7.43 -5.46
C GLU A 35 7.82 -8.22 -4.85
N LYS A 36 7.63 -9.53 -4.68
CA LYS A 36 8.69 -10.44 -4.23
C LYS A 36 9.68 -10.73 -5.36
N GLU A 37 9.20 -10.71 -6.59
CA GLU A 37 9.96 -11.03 -7.79
C GLU A 37 10.94 -9.91 -8.17
N THR A 38 12.06 -10.29 -8.76
CA THR A 38 13.03 -9.34 -9.34
C THR A 38 12.68 -9.10 -10.80
N LEU A 39 11.78 -8.14 -11.04
CA LEU A 39 11.36 -7.68 -12.36
C LEU A 39 12.05 -6.34 -12.71
N SER A 40 11.89 -5.90 -13.95
CA SER A 40 12.34 -4.58 -14.38
C SER A 40 11.60 -3.49 -13.57
N GLY A 41 12.33 -2.71 -12.77
CA GLY A 41 11.77 -1.68 -11.90
C GLY A 41 11.74 -2.03 -10.40
N THR A 42 12.09 -3.26 -10.00
CA THR A 42 12.12 -3.68 -8.58
C THR A 42 13.15 -2.89 -7.77
N THR A 43 14.28 -2.49 -8.38
CA THR A 43 15.31 -1.69 -7.70
C THR A 43 14.79 -0.29 -7.36
N GLU A 44 14.11 0.34 -8.30
CA GLU A 44 13.50 1.67 -8.14
C GLU A 44 12.34 1.61 -7.14
N ALA A 45 11.48 0.58 -7.22
CA ALA A 45 10.42 0.35 -6.25
C ALA A 45 10.96 0.12 -4.83
N LYS A 46 12.09 -0.59 -4.68
CA LYS A 46 12.75 -0.76 -3.38
C LYS A 46 13.31 0.55 -2.83
N LYS A 47 13.95 1.37 -3.66
CA LYS A 47 14.38 2.73 -3.26
C LYS A 47 13.19 3.59 -2.85
N ALA A 48 12.09 3.50 -3.58
CA ALA A 48 10.84 4.19 -3.26
C ALA A 48 10.27 3.70 -1.91
N LEU A 49 10.24 2.39 -1.67
CA LEU A 49 9.81 1.80 -0.40
C LEU A 49 10.66 2.32 0.77
N ASP A 50 11.99 2.26 0.66
CA ASP A 50 12.91 2.72 1.70
C ASP A 50 12.69 4.21 2.03
N PHE A 51 12.47 5.02 0.99
CA PHE A 51 12.13 6.42 1.13
C PHE A 51 10.79 6.62 1.83
N LEU A 52 9.73 5.93 1.40
CA LEU A 52 8.38 6.03 1.96
C LEU A 52 8.33 5.59 3.43
N ILE A 53 9.01 4.49 3.79
CA ILE A 53 9.10 4.03 5.18
C ILE A 53 9.73 5.11 6.05
N LYS A 54 10.86 5.68 5.63
CA LYS A 54 11.52 6.77 6.38
C LYS A 54 10.63 8.01 6.47
N TYR A 55 9.93 8.34 5.39
CA TYR A 55 9.04 9.49 5.32
C TYR A 55 7.89 9.42 6.34
N TYR A 56 7.16 8.29 6.38
CA TYR A 56 5.99 8.15 7.25
C TYR A 56 6.35 7.86 8.71
N LYS A 57 7.45 7.14 8.97
CA LYS A 57 7.95 6.98 10.35
C LYS A 57 8.31 8.32 10.99
N LYS A 58 8.91 9.26 10.24
CA LYS A 58 9.18 10.63 10.73
C LYS A 58 7.91 11.40 11.08
N ARG A 59 6.76 11.04 10.51
CA ARG A 59 5.45 11.64 10.76
C ARG A 59 4.65 10.89 11.82
N MET A 60 5.30 9.98 12.55
CA MET A 60 4.70 9.17 13.62
C MET A 60 3.52 8.29 13.15
N VAL A 61 3.52 7.92 11.86
CA VAL A 61 2.58 6.92 11.33
C VAL A 61 3.20 5.53 11.52
N GLU A 62 2.41 4.55 11.94
CA GLU A 62 2.84 3.15 11.99
C GLU A 62 3.07 2.63 10.58
N VAL A 63 4.22 2.01 10.31
CA VAL A 63 4.56 1.51 8.97
C VAL A 63 4.97 0.04 9.03
N GLU A 64 4.28 -0.77 8.25
CA GLU A 64 4.61 -2.17 7.94
C GLU A 64 4.94 -2.30 6.44
N SER A 65 5.71 -3.32 6.08
CA SER A 65 5.96 -3.69 4.69
C SER A 65 5.79 -5.20 4.50
N ALA A 66 5.17 -5.61 3.39
CA ALA A 66 5.02 -7.01 3.00
C ALA A 66 5.38 -7.21 1.53
N ASN A 67 5.83 -8.42 1.19
CA ASN A 67 6.16 -8.80 -0.17
C ASN A 67 5.14 -9.80 -0.69
N PHE A 68 4.46 -9.47 -1.78
CA PHE A 68 3.49 -10.36 -2.43
C PHE A 68 4.08 -10.96 -3.68
N SER A 69 3.63 -12.17 -4.00
CA SER A 69 3.97 -12.82 -5.27
C SER A 69 2.87 -12.55 -6.28
N PHE A 70 3.21 -11.85 -7.37
CA PHE A 70 2.24 -11.49 -8.41
C PHE A 70 2.26 -12.43 -9.62
N GLN A 71 3.10 -13.48 -9.60
CA GLN A 71 3.10 -14.53 -10.62
C GLN A 71 1.74 -15.25 -10.71
N GLU A 72 1.10 -15.43 -9.57
CA GLU A 72 -0.22 -16.05 -9.46
C GLU A 72 -1.23 -15.02 -8.92
N GLN A 73 -2.05 -14.45 -9.80
CA GLN A 73 -2.98 -13.38 -9.42
C GLN A 73 -3.88 -13.76 -8.24
N ILE A 74 -4.42 -14.99 -8.24
CA ILE A 74 -5.29 -15.50 -7.17
C ILE A 74 -4.57 -15.47 -5.81
N LYS A 75 -3.27 -15.79 -5.79
CA LYS A 75 -2.46 -15.79 -4.57
C LYS A 75 -2.29 -14.38 -4.03
N SER A 76 -1.93 -13.41 -4.87
CA SER A 76 -1.77 -12.00 -4.46
C SER A 76 -3.07 -11.40 -3.90
N ILE A 77 -4.22 -11.77 -4.49
CA ILE A 77 -5.54 -11.35 -3.99
C ILE A 77 -5.82 -12.01 -2.63
N ALA A 78 -5.53 -13.30 -2.48
CA ALA A 78 -5.71 -13.99 -1.20
C ALA A 78 -4.80 -13.41 -0.10
N GLU A 79 -3.54 -13.10 -0.41
CA GLU A 79 -2.60 -12.42 0.51
C GLU A 79 -3.11 -11.03 0.91
N LEU A 80 -3.66 -10.25 -0.04
CA LEU A 80 -4.26 -8.95 0.23
C LEU A 80 -5.49 -9.06 1.15
N VAL A 81 -6.41 -9.97 0.82
CA VAL A 81 -7.63 -10.20 1.62
C VAL A 81 -7.28 -10.66 3.03
N TYR A 82 -6.33 -11.58 3.15
CA TYR A 82 -5.83 -12.04 4.44
C TYR A 82 -5.28 -10.87 5.28
N LYS A 83 -4.49 -9.97 4.67
CA LYS A 83 -3.99 -8.77 5.35
C LYS A 83 -5.09 -7.83 5.78
N ILE A 84 -6.10 -7.59 4.95
CA ILE A 84 -7.27 -6.77 5.34
C ILE A 84 -7.97 -7.37 6.55
N ILE A 85 -8.18 -8.68 6.57
CA ILE A 85 -8.83 -9.37 7.70
C ILE A 85 -7.98 -9.25 8.97
N GLN A 86 -6.66 -9.42 8.88
CA GLN A 86 -5.76 -9.25 10.02
C GLN A 86 -5.89 -7.85 10.64
N GLU A 87 -5.86 -6.80 9.82
CA GLU A 87 -5.97 -5.43 10.32
C GLU A 87 -7.36 -5.13 10.91
N LYS A 88 -8.44 -5.71 10.36
CA LYS A 88 -9.78 -5.62 10.99
C LYS A 88 -9.78 -6.25 12.38
N LEU A 89 -9.15 -7.42 12.55
CA LEU A 89 -9.04 -8.11 13.85
C LEU A 89 -8.18 -7.32 14.86
N LEU A 90 -7.21 -6.52 14.39
CA LEU A 90 -6.42 -5.60 15.20
C LEU A 90 -7.17 -4.30 15.58
N GLY A 91 -8.42 -4.15 15.11
CA GLY A 91 -9.29 -3.02 15.44
C GLY A 91 -9.20 -1.83 14.48
N PHE A 92 -8.61 -2.00 13.29
CA PHE A 92 -8.70 -1.00 12.22
C PHE A 92 -10.07 -1.09 11.54
N SER A 93 -10.90 -0.08 11.79
CA SER A 93 -12.29 -0.01 11.30
C SER A 93 -12.40 0.53 9.87
N ASP A 94 -11.39 1.25 9.39
CA ASP A 94 -11.35 1.84 8.05
C ASP A 94 -10.05 1.44 7.36
N ILE A 95 -10.16 0.49 6.44
CA ILE A 95 -9.03 -0.05 5.68
C ILE A 95 -9.23 0.31 4.22
N THR A 96 -8.33 1.11 3.66
CA THR A 96 -8.34 1.48 2.25
C THR A 96 -7.18 0.81 1.52
N VAL A 97 -7.46 0.22 0.35
CA VAL A 97 -6.41 -0.30 -0.54
C VAL A 97 -6.13 0.71 -1.64
N ASN A 98 -4.89 1.16 -1.73
CA ASN A 98 -4.39 2.08 -2.74
C ASN A 98 -3.66 1.30 -3.83
N VAL A 99 -4.40 0.94 -4.88
CA VAL A 99 -3.86 0.30 -6.09
C VAL A 99 -3.60 1.39 -7.12
N LEU A 100 -2.55 2.20 -6.89
CA LEU A 100 -2.12 3.18 -7.89
C LEU A 100 -1.31 2.44 -8.97
N LEU A 101 -1.99 1.93 -10.00
CA LEU A 101 -1.35 1.36 -11.19
C LEU A 101 -0.60 2.46 -11.94
N ILE A 102 0.72 2.48 -11.82
CA ILE A 102 1.58 3.27 -12.72
C ILE A 102 1.96 2.35 -13.88
N GLN A 103 0.99 2.09 -14.76
CA GLN A 103 1.28 1.47 -16.05
C GLN A 103 2.01 2.53 -16.90
N PHE A 104 3.09 2.13 -17.57
CA PHE A 104 3.69 2.94 -18.64
C PHE A 104 2.59 3.34 -19.63
N GLY A 105 2.10 4.58 -19.56
CA GLY A 105 1.34 5.22 -20.64
C GLY A 105 -0.19 5.37 -20.53
N ILE A 106 -0.89 4.94 -19.46
CA ILE A 106 -2.35 5.23 -19.34
C ILE A 106 -2.70 5.72 -17.92
N PHE A 107 -3.31 6.91 -17.87
CA PHE A 107 -3.87 7.51 -16.66
C PHE A 107 -4.98 6.63 -16.07
N CYS A 108 -4.72 6.01 -14.92
CA CYS A 108 -5.77 5.45 -14.07
C CYS A 108 -5.77 6.20 -12.73
N PHE A 109 -6.83 6.96 -12.48
CA PHE A 109 -7.10 7.58 -11.18
C PHE A 109 -7.34 6.51 -10.11
N PRO A 110 -6.95 6.76 -8.84
CA PRO A 110 -7.21 5.83 -7.75
C PRO A 110 -8.72 5.63 -7.56
N LYS A 111 -9.21 4.41 -7.79
CA LYS A 111 -10.56 3.98 -7.40
C LYS A 111 -10.49 3.44 -5.98
N LYS A 112 -11.14 4.11 -5.02
CA LYS A 112 -11.36 3.57 -3.67
C LYS A 112 -12.28 2.36 -3.79
N LEU A 113 -11.80 1.18 -3.41
CA LEU A 113 -12.67 0.03 -3.15
C LEU A 113 -13.07 0.08 -1.66
N HIS A 114 -14.34 0.40 -1.40
CA HIS A 114 -14.93 0.18 -0.09
C HIS A 114 -15.47 -1.25 -0.05
N LEU A 115 -14.89 -2.10 0.79
CA LEU A 115 -15.39 -3.44 1.07
C LEU A 115 -16.34 -3.35 2.27
N ASN A 116 -17.64 -3.49 2.00
CA ASN A 116 -18.71 -3.56 3.02
C ASN A 116 -18.52 -4.78 3.92
#